data_AF-A0A932MWP0-F1
#
_entry.id   AF-A0A932MWP0-F1
#
_cell.length_a   1.000
_cell.length_b   1.000
_cell.length_c   1.000
_cell.angle_alpha   90.00
_cell.angle_beta   90.00
_cell.angle_gamma   90.00
#
_symmetry.space_group_name_H-M   'P 1'
#
loop_
_entity.id
_entity.type
_entity.pdbx_description
1 polymer ?
#
loop_
_entity_poly.entity_id
_entity_poly.type
_entity_poly.pdbx_seq_one_letter_code
_entity_poly.pdbx_strand_id
1 'polypeptide(L)'
;MSFVETHLLSVIVLLPMLGAILALAFPKSEYSGVRGFAFAVTLVDLGLAVWAWLRFDNSATGMQMVESLPWIPSLGISYSLGVDGLSILLVVLTTFLAPIVVLATYGDVHERAREYMVCLLFLQTGMLGAFVATDLFLFYVFWEVMLVPMYFLIGIWGGHRRIYAAVKFFIYTMAGSLLMLVAILYTVWAVRGDGGLTFAWAEVAARLAQNPLGEAEVWLFLAFAVAFAIKVPMFPFHTWLPDAHVEAPTGASVILAGVLLKLGTFAFLRYALWLFPKTAVAFLPAIGL
;
A
#
# COMPACT_ATOMS: atom_id res chain seq x y z
N MET A 1 -21.64 -14.51 -12.99
CA MET A 1 -21.28 -13.10 -12.77
C MET A 1 -21.42 -12.66 -11.31
N SER A 2 -22.00 -13.45 -10.40
CA SER A 2 -22.15 -13.07 -8.97
C SER A 2 -20.83 -13.00 -8.17
N PHE A 3 -19.90 -13.95 -8.32
CA PHE A 3 -18.68 -13.99 -7.48
C PHE A 3 -17.76 -12.79 -7.68
N VAL A 4 -17.45 -12.44 -8.93
CA VAL A 4 -16.55 -11.30 -9.23
C VAL A 4 -17.21 -9.98 -8.81
N GLU A 5 -18.53 -9.85 -8.91
CA GLU A 5 -19.23 -8.66 -8.43
C GLU A 5 -19.19 -8.52 -6.90
N THR A 6 -19.28 -9.64 -6.16
CA THR A 6 -19.23 -9.65 -4.70
C THR A 6 -17.81 -9.47 -4.16
N HIS A 7 -16.79 -10.01 -4.85
CA HIS A 7 -15.40 -10.02 -4.40
C HIS A 7 -14.47 -9.18 -5.28
N LEU A 8 -15.00 -8.12 -5.91
CA LEU A 8 -14.29 -7.35 -6.94
C LEU A 8 -12.94 -6.82 -6.44
N LEU A 9 -12.90 -6.25 -5.23
CA LEU A 9 -11.66 -5.73 -4.65
C LEU A 9 -10.64 -6.83 -4.39
N SER A 10 -11.07 -7.99 -3.89
CA SER A 10 -10.19 -9.15 -3.72
C SER A 10 -9.61 -9.63 -5.05
N VAL A 11 -10.42 -9.65 -6.12
CA VAL A 11 -9.92 -10.01 -7.45
C VAL A 11 -8.88 -8.99 -7.92
N ILE A 12 -9.14 -7.69 -7.79
CA ILE A 12 -8.19 -6.62 -8.17
C ILE A 12 -6.87 -6.75 -7.38
N VAL A 13 -6.93 -6.97 -6.07
CA VAL A 13 -5.73 -7.06 -5.23
C VAL A 13 -4.92 -8.33 -5.50
N LEU A 14 -5.59 -9.48 -5.68
CA LEU A 14 -4.95 -10.79 -5.74
C LEU A 14 -4.62 -11.25 -7.16
N LEU A 15 -5.21 -10.65 -8.19
CA LEU A 15 -4.91 -10.99 -9.59
C LEU A 15 -3.43 -10.74 -9.95
N PRO A 16 -2.81 -9.59 -9.60
CA PRO A 16 -1.37 -9.40 -9.84
C PRO A 16 -0.51 -10.42 -9.08
N MET A 17 -0.87 -10.77 -7.84
CA MET A 17 -0.17 -11.80 -7.06
C MET A 17 -0.23 -13.17 -7.74
N LEU A 18 -1.41 -13.58 -8.20
CA LEU A 18 -1.57 -14.82 -8.97
C LEU A 18 -0.74 -14.76 -10.25
N GLY A 19 -0.77 -13.63 -10.96
CA GLY A 19 0.09 -13.37 -12.11
C GLY A 19 1.58 -13.52 -11.77
N ALA A 20 2.04 -12.97 -10.65
CA ALA A 20 3.42 -13.09 -10.21
C ALA A 20 3.82 -14.56 -9.97
N ILE A 21 2.95 -15.35 -9.33
CA ILE A 21 3.18 -16.78 -9.10
C ILE A 21 3.24 -17.54 -10.42
N LEU A 22 2.30 -17.29 -11.34
CA LEU A 22 2.27 -17.94 -12.65
C LEU A 22 3.45 -17.54 -13.54
N ALA A 23 3.94 -16.31 -13.42
CA ALA A 23 5.12 -15.83 -14.13
C ALA A 23 6.39 -16.62 -13.76
N LEU A 24 6.46 -17.25 -12.58
CA LEU A 24 7.59 -18.11 -12.18
C LEU A 24 7.71 -19.37 -13.04
N ALA A 25 6.61 -19.83 -13.65
CA ALA A 25 6.60 -21.00 -14.52
C ALA A 25 7.28 -20.74 -15.88
N PHE A 26 7.49 -19.46 -16.25
CA PHE A 26 8.22 -19.13 -17.48
C PHE A 26 9.71 -19.51 -17.35
N PRO A 27 10.33 -20.03 -18.41
CA PRO A 27 11.77 -20.24 -18.46
C PRO A 27 12.52 -18.92 -18.23
N LYS A 28 13.67 -18.98 -17.55
CA LYS A 28 14.51 -17.80 -17.29
C LYS A 28 14.95 -17.08 -18.56
N SER A 29 15.09 -17.78 -19.68
CA SER A 29 15.48 -17.24 -20.98
C SER A 29 14.33 -16.58 -21.75
N GLU A 30 13.08 -16.80 -21.34
CA GLU A 30 11.89 -16.42 -22.11
C GLU A 30 11.41 -15.00 -21.76
N TYR A 31 12.17 -13.99 -22.18
CA TYR A 31 11.91 -12.60 -21.79
C TYR A 31 10.66 -12.01 -22.43
N SER A 32 10.41 -12.28 -23.71
CA SER A 32 9.24 -11.72 -24.41
C SER A 32 7.93 -12.31 -23.89
N GLY A 33 7.90 -13.64 -23.68
CA GLY A 33 6.73 -14.33 -23.15
C GLY A 33 6.32 -13.83 -21.77
N VAL A 34 7.27 -13.70 -20.83
CA VAL A 34 6.94 -13.25 -19.47
C VAL A 34 6.48 -11.79 -19.42
N ARG A 35 7.03 -10.92 -20.28
CA ARG A 35 6.56 -9.53 -20.41
C ARG A 35 5.17 -9.44 -20.99
N GLY A 36 4.90 -10.17 -22.07
CA GLY A 36 3.57 -10.21 -22.68
C GLY A 36 2.51 -10.74 -21.70
N PHE A 37 2.88 -11.75 -20.92
CA PHE A 37 2.03 -12.27 -19.85
C PHE A 37 1.77 -11.23 -18.76
N ALA A 38 2.82 -10.61 -18.20
CA ALA A 38 2.66 -9.57 -17.18
C ALA A 38 1.84 -8.38 -17.70
N PHE A 39 2.06 -7.97 -18.95
CA PHE A 39 1.28 -6.91 -19.59
C PHE A 39 -0.20 -7.26 -19.66
N ALA A 40 -0.54 -8.49 -20.09
CA ALA A 40 -1.91 -8.96 -20.12
C ALA A 40 -2.56 -8.97 -18.71
N VAL A 41 -1.84 -9.45 -17.68
CA VAL A 41 -2.31 -9.40 -16.29
C VAL A 41 -2.61 -7.96 -15.87
N THR A 42 -1.70 -7.02 -16.12
CA THR A 42 -1.91 -5.61 -15.74
C THR A 42 -3.04 -4.94 -16.51
N LEU A 43 -3.28 -5.31 -17.77
CA LEU A 43 -4.41 -4.81 -18.56
C LEU A 43 -5.75 -5.34 -18.04
N VAL A 44 -5.82 -6.62 -17.66
CA VAL A 44 -7.03 -7.17 -17.05
C VAL A 44 -7.32 -6.47 -15.73
N ASP A 45 -6.29 -6.26 -14.90
CA ASP A 45 -6.44 -5.57 -13.62
C ASP A 45 -6.89 -4.10 -13.78
N LEU A 46 -6.35 -3.39 -14.78
CA LEU A 46 -6.84 -2.07 -15.18
C LEU A 46 -8.31 -2.10 -15.60
N GLY A 47 -8.72 -3.09 -16.41
CA GLY A 47 -10.12 -3.26 -16.80
C GLY A 47 -11.05 -3.43 -15.61
N LEU A 48 -10.64 -4.24 -14.62
CA LEU A 48 -11.39 -4.44 -13.38
C LEU A 48 -11.45 -3.19 -12.52
N ALA A 49 -10.35 -2.44 -12.38
CA ALA A 49 -10.30 -1.18 -11.65
C ALA A 49 -11.17 -0.09 -12.30
N VAL A 50 -11.16 0.02 -13.62
CA VAL A 50 -12.06 0.93 -14.36
C VAL A 50 -13.52 0.51 -14.16
N TRP A 51 -13.82 -0.79 -14.22
CA TRP A 51 -15.18 -1.27 -13.95
C TRP A 51 -15.63 -0.97 -12.51
N ALA A 52 -14.75 -1.14 -11.52
CA ALA A 52 -15.01 -0.73 -10.14
C ALA A 52 -15.28 0.79 -10.07
N TRP A 53 -14.49 1.61 -10.74
CA TRP A 53 -14.69 3.06 -10.76
C TRP A 53 -16.02 3.47 -11.40
N LEU A 54 -16.43 2.84 -12.51
CA LEU A 54 -17.73 3.10 -13.16
C LEU A 54 -18.93 2.69 -12.30
N ARG A 55 -18.75 1.73 -11.37
CA ARG A 55 -19.78 1.31 -10.42
C ARG A 55 -19.79 2.12 -9.12
N PHE A 56 -18.80 2.97 -8.90
CA PHE A 56 -18.68 3.76 -7.68
C PHE A 56 -19.75 4.87 -7.66
N ASP A 57 -20.56 4.90 -6.61
CA ASP A 57 -21.62 5.90 -6.43
C ASP A 57 -21.06 7.13 -5.71
N ASN A 58 -20.88 8.25 -6.43
CA ASN A 58 -20.38 9.49 -5.85
C ASN A 58 -21.35 10.18 -4.89
N SER A 59 -22.63 9.77 -4.87
CA SER A 59 -23.64 10.32 -3.96
C SER A 59 -23.70 9.59 -2.62
N ALA A 60 -23.21 8.35 -2.56
CA ALA A 60 -23.19 7.55 -1.34
C ALA A 60 -22.04 7.98 -0.42
N THR A 61 -22.33 8.01 0.89
CA THR A 61 -21.33 8.29 1.93
C THR A 61 -20.80 6.98 2.52
N GLY A 62 -19.51 6.93 2.83
CA GLY A 62 -18.86 5.75 3.43
C GLY A 62 -18.20 4.80 2.43
N MET A 63 -17.79 3.63 2.93
CA MET A 63 -17.08 2.62 2.15
C MET A 63 -18.04 1.85 1.25
N GLN A 64 -17.62 1.61 0.01
CA GLN A 64 -18.32 0.83 -1.00
C GLN A 64 -17.51 -0.42 -1.36
N MET A 65 -18.17 -1.39 -2.02
CA MET A 65 -17.56 -2.67 -2.41
C MET A 65 -16.92 -3.39 -1.21
N VAL A 66 -17.59 -3.33 -0.07
CA VAL A 66 -17.07 -3.81 1.20
C VAL A 66 -17.08 -5.32 1.24
N GLU A 67 -15.94 -5.90 1.61
CA GLU A 67 -15.77 -7.32 1.90
C GLU A 67 -15.19 -7.45 3.30
N SER A 68 -15.71 -8.36 4.11
CA SER A 68 -15.18 -8.59 5.45
C SER A 68 -15.32 -10.05 5.82
N LEU A 69 -14.18 -10.71 6.04
CA LEU A 69 -14.08 -12.10 6.44
C LEU A 69 -13.19 -12.21 7.69
N PRO A 70 -13.57 -13.00 8.71
CA PRO A 70 -12.70 -13.24 9.86
C PRO A 70 -11.40 -13.91 9.41
N TRP A 71 -10.25 -13.33 9.77
CA TRP A 71 -8.94 -13.90 9.40
C TRP A 71 -8.22 -14.52 10.61
N ILE A 72 -8.05 -13.75 11.70
CA ILE A 72 -7.52 -14.25 12.97
C ILE A 72 -8.49 -13.81 14.08
N PRO A 73 -9.60 -14.55 14.29
CA PRO A 73 -10.67 -14.13 15.20
C PRO A 73 -10.21 -13.93 16.65
N SER A 74 -9.25 -14.73 17.12
CA SER A 74 -8.69 -14.62 18.47
C SER A 74 -7.98 -13.29 18.74
N LEU A 75 -7.56 -12.59 17.68
CA LEU A 75 -6.92 -11.28 17.74
C LEU A 75 -7.83 -10.16 17.23
N GLY A 76 -9.05 -10.46 16.78
CA GLY A 76 -9.95 -9.46 16.18
C GLY A 76 -9.48 -8.94 14.81
N ILE A 77 -8.64 -9.70 14.10
CA ILE A 77 -8.11 -9.34 12.78
C ILE A 77 -9.02 -9.92 11.70
N SER A 78 -9.42 -9.07 10.75
CA SER A 78 -10.25 -9.46 9.62
C SER A 78 -9.56 -9.20 8.29
N TYR A 79 -9.80 -10.05 7.31
CA TYR A 79 -9.58 -9.70 5.92
C TYR A 79 -10.74 -8.79 5.50
N SER A 80 -10.54 -7.48 5.68
CA SER A 80 -11.56 -6.48 5.40
C SER A 80 -11.06 -5.48 4.37
N LEU A 81 -11.82 -5.37 3.28
CA LEU A 81 -11.58 -4.46 2.17
C LEU A 81 -12.77 -3.53 1.98
N GLY A 82 -12.49 -2.34 1.44
CA GLY A 82 -13.51 -1.41 0.95
C GLY A 82 -12.85 -0.24 0.22
N VAL A 83 -13.63 0.50 -0.55
CA VAL A 83 -13.17 1.70 -1.25
C VAL A 83 -14.09 2.88 -0.98
N ASP A 84 -13.50 4.07 -0.82
CA ASP A 84 -14.21 5.34 -0.94
C ASP A 84 -13.63 6.16 -2.09
N GLY A 85 -14.04 7.43 -2.19
CA GLY A 85 -13.61 8.32 -3.27
C GLY A 85 -12.09 8.54 -3.33
N LEU A 86 -11.39 8.48 -2.19
CA LEU A 86 -9.92 8.61 -2.18
C LEU A 86 -9.26 7.31 -2.64
N SER A 87 -9.70 6.17 -2.11
CA SER A 87 -9.12 4.86 -2.43
C SER A 87 -9.33 4.48 -3.90
N ILE A 88 -10.53 4.71 -4.45
CA ILE A 88 -10.83 4.27 -5.82
C ILE A 88 -9.96 4.98 -6.86
N LEU A 89 -9.68 6.28 -6.68
CA LEU A 89 -8.81 7.04 -7.58
C LEU A 89 -7.37 6.53 -7.55
N LEU A 90 -6.88 6.14 -6.37
CA LEU A 90 -5.53 5.60 -6.20
C LEU A 90 -5.40 4.18 -6.73
N VAL A 91 -6.46 3.36 -6.60
CA VAL A 91 -6.56 2.03 -7.24
C VAL A 91 -6.48 2.17 -8.76
N VAL A 92 -7.30 3.04 -9.37
CA VAL A 92 -7.28 3.29 -10.83
C VAL A 92 -5.93 3.83 -11.29
N LEU A 93 -5.34 4.79 -10.57
CA LEU A 93 -4.01 5.31 -10.89
C LEU A 93 -2.95 4.19 -10.87
N THR A 94 -3.00 3.33 -9.86
CA THR A 94 -2.03 2.23 -9.69
C THR A 94 -2.13 1.23 -10.84
N THR A 95 -3.34 0.78 -11.18
CA THR A 95 -3.55 -0.16 -12.28
C THR A 95 -3.33 0.48 -13.65
N PHE A 96 -3.51 1.79 -13.79
CA PHE A 96 -3.22 2.53 -15.02
C PHE A 96 -1.72 2.63 -15.31
N LEU A 97 -0.90 2.86 -14.28
CA LEU A 97 0.55 2.94 -14.43
C LEU A 97 1.21 1.57 -14.67
N ALA A 98 0.62 0.49 -14.16
CA ALA A 98 1.17 -0.86 -14.27
C ALA A 98 1.51 -1.32 -15.71
N PRO A 99 0.60 -1.26 -16.71
CA PRO A 99 0.93 -1.66 -18.08
C PRO A 99 1.99 -0.75 -18.71
N ILE A 100 2.00 0.55 -18.39
CA ILE A 100 3.02 1.49 -18.88
C ILE A 100 4.40 1.08 -18.37
N VAL A 101 4.49 0.71 -17.09
CA VAL A 101 5.72 0.28 -16.46
C VAL A 101 6.22 -1.05 -17.03
N VAL A 102 5.32 -1.99 -17.34
CA VAL A 102 5.69 -3.23 -18.05
C VAL A 102 6.28 -2.91 -19.43
N LEU A 103 5.64 -2.02 -20.20
CA LEU A 103 6.13 -1.61 -21.52
C LEU A 103 7.50 -0.91 -21.44
N ALA A 104 7.73 -0.07 -20.43
CA ALA A 104 9.03 0.59 -20.22
C ALA A 104 10.18 -0.41 -20.03
N THR A 105 9.90 -1.62 -19.55
CA THR A 105 10.96 -2.63 -19.31
C THR A 105 11.59 -3.20 -20.57
N TYR A 106 11.00 -3.02 -21.75
CA TYR A 106 11.61 -3.47 -23.01
C TYR A 106 12.90 -2.70 -23.33
N GLY A 107 13.03 -1.46 -22.88
CA GLY A 107 14.21 -0.62 -23.09
C GLY A 107 15.24 -0.66 -21.96
N ASP A 108 14.86 -1.06 -20.75
CA ASP A 108 15.67 -0.85 -19.52
C ASP A 108 16.08 -2.17 -18.84
N VAL A 109 15.31 -3.25 -19.02
CA VAL A 109 15.58 -4.53 -18.37
C VAL A 109 16.11 -5.50 -19.41
N HIS A 110 17.39 -5.87 -19.34
CA HIS A 110 17.98 -6.83 -20.31
C HIS A 110 18.28 -8.20 -19.71
N GLU A 111 18.21 -8.32 -18.38
CA GLU A 111 18.50 -9.55 -17.66
C GLU A 111 17.45 -9.82 -16.58
N ARG A 112 17.22 -11.11 -16.29
CA ARG A 112 16.33 -11.57 -15.20
C ARG A 112 14.93 -10.94 -15.32
N ALA A 113 14.43 -10.79 -16.55
CA ALA A 113 13.15 -10.13 -16.83
C ALA A 113 11.98 -10.81 -16.10
N ARG A 114 12.05 -12.14 -15.94
CA ARG A 114 11.08 -12.91 -15.16
C ARG A 114 11.00 -12.44 -13.71
N GLU A 115 12.14 -12.39 -13.01
CA GLU A 115 12.19 -11.95 -11.62
C GLU A 115 11.76 -10.49 -11.48
N TYR A 116 12.06 -9.64 -12.45
CA TYR A 116 11.56 -8.25 -12.48
C TYR A 116 10.03 -8.22 -12.55
N MET A 117 9.42 -8.94 -13.51
CA MET A 117 7.96 -8.98 -13.68
C MET A 117 7.27 -9.52 -12.43
N VAL A 118 7.85 -10.55 -11.79
CA VAL A 118 7.35 -11.09 -10.52
C VAL A 118 7.38 -10.02 -9.43
N CYS A 119 8.50 -9.31 -9.26
CA CYS A 119 8.59 -8.23 -8.26
C CYS A 119 7.59 -7.11 -8.55
N LEU A 120 7.43 -6.71 -9.81
CA LEU A 120 6.51 -5.66 -10.22
C LEU A 120 5.05 -6.02 -9.91
N LEU A 121 4.64 -7.25 -10.22
CA LEU A 121 3.27 -7.73 -9.96
C LEU A 121 3.00 -7.90 -8.46
N PHE A 122 3.96 -8.41 -7.67
CA PHE A 122 3.85 -8.44 -6.21
C PHE A 122 3.80 -7.03 -5.61
N LEU A 123 4.59 -6.09 -6.13
CA LEU A 123 4.55 -4.69 -5.73
C LEU A 123 3.15 -4.10 -5.97
N GLN A 124 2.54 -4.38 -7.12
CA GLN A 124 1.18 -3.97 -7.44
C GLN A 124 0.15 -4.51 -6.45
N THR A 125 0.21 -5.79 -6.09
CA THR A 125 -0.66 -6.35 -5.04
C THR A 125 -0.52 -5.61 -3.71
N GLY A 126 0.71 -5.36 -3.25
CA GLY A 126 0.94 -4.64 -1.99
C GLY A 126 0.39 -3.21 -2.02
N MET A 127 0.59 -2.49 -3.12
CA MET A 127 0.05 -1.12 -3.28
C MET A 127 -1.48 -1.11 -3.28
N LEU A 128 -2.10 -1.96 -4.10
CA LEU A 128 -3.57 -2.04 -4.21
C LEU A 128 -4.19 -2.44 -2.87
N GLY A 129 -3.68 -3.49 -2.22
CA GLY A 129 -4.16 -3.95 -0.94
C GLY A 129 -4.08 -2.87 0.15
N ALA A 130 -3.01 -2.07 0.17
CA ALA A 130 -2.87 -0.98 1.13
C ALA A 130 -3.90 0.15 0.93
N PHE A 131 -4.34 0.42 -0.30
CA PHE A 131 -5.38 1.42 -0.57
C PHE A 131 -6.79 0.95 -0.20
N VAL A 132 -7.04 -0.35 -0.26
CA VAL A 132 -8.39 -0.91 -0.06
C VAL A 132 -8.58 -1.56 1.31
N ALA A 133 -7.53 -1.79 2.09
CA ALA A 133 -7.64 -2.40 3.41
C ALA A 133 -8.43 -1.49 4.38
N THR A 134 -9.43 -2.06 5.05
CA THR A 134 -10.21 -1.41 6.11
C THR A 134 -9.91 -1.97 7.51
N ASP A 135 -8.98 -2.91 7.59
CA ASP A 135 -8.39 -3.44 8.82
C ASP A 135 -6.95 -2.92 8.95
N LEU A 136 -6.59 -2.35 10.12
CA LEU A 136 -5.29 -1.72 10.38
C LEU A 136 -4.13 -2.73 10.28
N PHE A 137 -4.34 -3.98 10.69
CA PHE A 137 -3.32 -5.01 10.58
C PHE A 137 -3.16 -5.45 9.12
N LEU A 138 -4.27 -5.63 8.41
CA LEU A 138 -4.23 -5.94 6.97
C LEU A 138 -3.55 -4.82 6.16
N PHE A 139 -3.86 -3.56 6.48
CA PHE A 139 -3.16 -2.40 5.91
C PHE A 139 -1.66 -2.48 6.15
N TYR A 140 -1.24 -2.76 7.40
CA TYR A 140 0.17 -2.92 7.73
C TYR A 140 0.84 -4.06 6.94
N VAL A 141 0.16 -5.20 6.80
CA VAL A 141 0.67 -6.34 6.01
C VAL A 141 0.91 -5.92 4.56
N PHE A 142 -0.05 -5.29 3.89
CA PHE A 142 0.14 -4.83 2.51
C PHE A 142 1.22 -3.74 2.40
N TRP A 143 1.30 -2.85 3.39
CA TRP A 143 2.33 -1.82 3.48
C TRP A 143 3.76 -2.39 3.56
N GLU A 144 3.95 -3.48 4.29
CA GLU A 144 5.23 -4.18 4.37
C GLU A 144 5.49 -5.08 3.16
N VAL A 145 4.45 -5.75 2.65
CA VAL A 145 4.58 -6.64 1.49
C VAL A 145 5.09 -5.89 0.27
N MET A 146 4.67 -4.65 0.02
CA MET A 146 5.18 -3.86 -1.10
C MET A 146 6.64 -3.41 -0.94
N LEU A 147 7.16 -3.37 0.29
CA LEU A 147 8.52 -2.91 0.59
C LEU A 147 9.57 -3.89 0.05
N VAL A 148 9.31 -5.19 0.19
CA VAL A 148 10.18 -6.28 -0.25
C VAL A 148 10.46 -6.28 -1.76
N PRO A 149 9.46 -6.31 -2.66
CA PRO A 149 9.72 -6.26 -4.09
C PRO A 149 10.36 -4.94 -4.52
N MET A 150 10.01 -3.81 -3.90
CA MET A 150 10.66 -2.53 -4.22
C MET A 150 12.15 -2.54 -3.87
N TYR A 151 12.53 -3.12 -2.73
CA TYR A 151 13.92 -3.32 -2.36
C TYR A 151 14.69 -4.12 -3.42
N PHE A 152 14.12 -5.21 -3.94
CA PHE A 152 14.75 -5.99 -4.99
C PHE A 152 14.81 -5.26 -6.34
N LEU A 153 13.75 -4.55 -6.72
CA LEU A 153 13.72 -3.76 -7.96
C LEU A 153 14.86 -2.74 -8.00
N ILE A 154 15.09 -2.01 -6.90
CA ILE A 154 16.22 -1.10 -6.77
C ILE A 154 17.53 -1.89 -6.72
N GLY A 155 17.68 -2.83 -5.78
CA GLY A 155 18.97 -3.46 -5.48
C GLY A 155 19.56 -4.35 -6.58
N ILE A 156 18.72 -4.93 -7.44
CA ILE A 156 19.16 -5.85 -8.50
C ILE A 156 19.26 -5.14 -9.86
N TRP A 157 18.26 -4.32 -10.21
CA TRP A 157 18.16 -3.69 -11.54
C TRP A 157 18.48 -2.20 -11.55
N GLY A 158 18.82 -1.63 -10.38
CA GLY A 158 19.21 -0.24 -10.30
C GLY A 158 20.60 0.08 -10.86
N GLY A 159 20.97 1.35 -10.73
CA GLY A 159 22.23 1.94 -11.17
C GLY A 159 23.46 1.58 -10.34
N HIS A 160 24.48 2.44 -10.37
CA HIS A 160 25.79 2.16 -9.78
C HIS A 160 25.78 2.00 -8.26
N ARG A 161 24.99 2.82 -7.54
CA ARG A 161 24.89 2.77 -6.07
C ARG A 161 23.61 2.09 -5.59
N ARG A 162 23.04 1.23 -6.42
CA ARG A 162 21.77 0.53 -6.18
C ARG A 162 21.66 -0.19 -4.83
N ILE A 163 22.74 -0.84 -4.35
CA ILE A 163 22.72 -1.55 -3.07
C ILE A 163 22.58 -0.55 -1.92
N TYR A 164 23.37 0.52 -1.95
CA TYR A 164 23.29 1.58 -0.95
C TYR A 164 21.90 2.22 -0.93
N ALA A 165 21.36 2.57 -2.10
CA ALA A 165 20.03 3.16 -2.21
C ALA A 165 18.92 2.20 -1.73
N ALA A 166 18.97 0.93 -2.13
CA ALA A 166 17.99 -0.08 -1.71
C ALA A 166 18.01 -0.30 -0.20
N VAL A 167 19.19 -0.48 0.40
CA VAL A 167 19.34 -0.67 1.85
C VAL A 167 18.90 0.58 2.62
N LYS A 168 19.29 1.78 2.16
CA LYS A 168 18.86 3.05 2.78
C LYS A 168 17.35 3.20 2.74
N PHE A 169 16.73 3.00 1.58
CA PHE A 169 15.27 3.01 1.40
C PHE A 169 14.58 2.04 2.36
N PHE A 170 15.04 0.79 2.39
CA PHE A 170 14.45 -0.25 3.22
C PHE A 170 14.56 0.08 4.71
N ILE A 171 15.75 0.45 5.20
CA ILE A 171 15.95 0.77 6.62
C ILE A 171 15.12 2.00 7.03
N TYR A 172 15.10 3.06 6.22
CA TYR A 172 14.31 4.26 6.52
C TYR A 172 12.84 3.92 6.71
N THR A 173 12.27 3.22 5.73
CA THR A 173 10.84 2.95 5.69
C THR A 173 10.41 1.86 6.68
N MET A 174 11.24 0.84 6.89
CA MET A 174 11.04 -0.23 7.89
C MET A 174 11.09 0.32 9.32
N ALA A 175 12.03 1.23 9.62
CA ALA A 175 12.12 1.83 10.95
C ALA A 175 10.83 2.60 11.31
N GLY A 176 10.32 3.39 10.37
CA GLY A 176 9.04 4.08 10.53
C GLY A 176 7.88 3.11 10.67
N SER A 177 7.81 2.08 9.85
CA SER A 177 6.68 1.15 9.87
C SER A 177 6.63 0.29 11.14
N LEU A 178 7.78 -0.16 11.68
CA LEU A 178 7.81 -0.85 12.97
C LEU A 178 7.26 0.01 14.11
N LEU A 179 7.57 1.30 14.11
CA LEU A 179 7.00 2.25 15.07
C LEU A 179 5.48 2.37 14.92
N MET A 180 4.98 2.43 13.68
CA MET A 180 3.55 2.40 13.39
C MET A 180 2.88 1.10 13.85
N LEU A 181 3.53 -0.06 13.68
CA LEU A 181 2.99 -1.34 14.15
C LEU A 181 2.77 -1.32 15.67
N VAL A 182 3.75 -0.84 16.43
CA VAL A 182 3.62 -0.70 17.89
C VAL A 182 2.44 0.22 18.23
N ALA A 183 2.28 1.33 17.52
CA ALA A 183 1.15 2.24 17.73
C ALA A 183 -0.21 1.59 17.39
N ILE A 184 -0.31 0.84 16.29
CA ILE A 184 -1.51 0.07 15.93
C ILE A 184 -1.86 -0.89 17.08
N LEU A 185 -0.91 -1.73 17.49
CA LEU A 185 -1.14 -2.74 18.53
C LEU A 185 -1.54 -2.12 19.86
N TYR A 186 -0.84 -1.05 20.29
CA TYR A 186 -1.18 -0.35 21.52
C TYR A 186 -2.57 0.28 21.45
N THR A 187 -2.90 0.96 20.33
CA THR A 187 -4.20 1.61 20.15
C THR A 187 -5.32 0.59 20.26
N VAL A 188 -5.23 -0.51 19.49
CA VAL A 188 -6.22 -1.60 19.50
C VAL A 188 -6.35 -2.23 20.88
N TRP A 189 -5.23 -2.50 21.55
CA TRP A 189 -5.24 -3.02 22.92
C TRP A 189 -5.91 -2.04 23.88
N ALA A 190 -5.58 -0.75 23.83
CA ALA A 190 -6.11 0.26 24.73
C ALA A 190 -7.62 0.46 24.57
N VAL A 191 -8.16 0.31 23.35
CA VAL A 191 -9.59 0.51 23.07
C VAL A 191 -10.43 -0.77 23.04
N ARG A 192 -9.86 -1.94 23.41
CA ARG A 192 -10.53 -3.25 23.26
C ARG A 192 -11.88 -3.37 24.00
N GLY A 193 -12.09 -2.66 25.11
CA GLY A 193 -13.34 -2.69 25.87
C GLY A 193 -13.88 -4.10 26.13
N ASP A 194 -15.21 -4.21 26.31
CA ASP A 194 -15.90 -5.50 26.49
C ASP A 194 -16.10 -6.27 25.18
N GLY A 195 -16.07 -5.55 24.04
CA GLY A 195 -16.21 -6.13 22.70
C GLY A 195 -14.95 -6.84 22.17
N GLY A 196 -13.87 -6.87 22.94
CA GLY A 196 -12.61 -7.48 22.55
C GLY A 196 -11.79 -6.65 21.55
N LEU A 197 -10.68 -7.25 21.09
CA LEU A 197 -9.79 -6.63 20.10
C LEU A 197 -10.52 -6.47 18.75
N THR A 198 -10.27 -5.37 18.05
CA THR A 198 -10.74 -5.12 16.69
C THR A 198 -9.68 -4.30 15.97
N PHE A 199 -9.37 -4.67 14.73
CA PHE A 199 -8.48 -3.90 13.87
C PHE A 199 -9.24 -3.11 12.80
N ALA A 200 -10.57 -3.16 12.77
CA ALA A 200 -11.37 -2.34 11.86
C ALA A 200 -11.18 -0.85 12.18
N TRP A 201 -10.56 -0.08 11.28
CA TRP A 201 -10.10 1.28 11.59
C TRP A 201 -11.24 2.20 12.03
N ALA A 202 -12.42 2.06 11.43
CA ALA A 202 -13.59 2.88 11.73
C ALA A 202 -14.13 2.60 13.14
N GLU A 203 -14.09 1.33 13.57
CA GLU A 203 -14.49 0.96 14.92
C GLU A 203 -13.46 1.43 15.95
N VAL A 204 -12.16 1.28 15.65
CA VAL A 204 -11.08 1.80 16.51
C VAL A 204 -11.22 3.32 16.68
N ALA A 205 -11.48 4.06 15.60
CA ALA A 205 -11.74 5.50 15.64
C ALA A 205 -12.95 5.85 16.51
N ALA A 206 -14.06 5.12 16.37
CA ALA A 206 -15.26 5.33 17.16
C ALA A 206 -15.01 5.08 18.66
N ARG A 207 -14.25 4.03 19.01
CA ARG A 207 -13.91 3.71 20.40
C ARG A 207 -12.95 4.74 21.01
N LEU A 208 -11.98 5.25 20.24
CA LEU A 208 -11.11 6.37 20.66
C LEU A 208 -11.94 7.64 20.94
N ALA A 209 -12.92 7.95 20.09
CA ALA A 209 -13.77 9.12 20.27
C ALA A 209 -14.61 9.03 21.56
N GLN A 210 -15.04 7.82 21.95
CA GLN A 210 -15.80 7.59 23.18
C GLN A 210 -14.91 7.56 24.42
N ASN A 211 -13.73 6.94 24.33
CA ASN A 211 -12.77 6.81 25.43
C ASN A 211 -11.38 7.28 25.00
N PRO A 212 -11.14 8.61 24.97
CA PRO A 212 -9.85 9.17 24.56
C PRO A 212 -8.71 8.71 25.49
N LEU A 213 -7.52 8.53 24.92
CA LEU A 213 -6.35 8.03 25.66
C LEU A 213 -5.49 9.15 26.29
N GLY A 214 -5.99 10.39 26.29
CA GLY A 214 -5.28 11.55 26.84
C GLY A 214 -3.95 11.80 26.14
N GLU A 215 -2.89 12.02 26.91
CA GLU A 215 -1.54 12.32 26.37
C GLU A 215 -0.96 11.19 25.51
N ALA A 216 -1.41 9.94 25.68
CA ALA A 216 -0.95 8.83 24.86
C ALA A 216 -1.30 9.02 23.37
N GLU A 217 -2.39 9.71 23.05
CA GLU A 217 -2.78 10.00 21.65
C GLU A 217 -1.73 10.84 20.92
N VAL A 218 -0.97 11.67 21.64
CA VAL A 218 0.13 12.45 21.04
C VAL A 218 1.23 11.51 20.55
N TRP A 219 1.66 10.58 21.40
CA TRP A 219 2.71 9.62 21.05
C TRP A 219 2.27 8.65 19.97
N LEU A 220 1.01 8.20 20.02
CA LEU A 220 0.44 7.34 18.98
C LEU A 220 0.35 8.09 17.65
N PHE A 221 -0.20 9.31 17.65
CA PHE A 221 -0.23 10.13 16.45
C PHE A 221 1.17 10.36 15.87
N LEU A 222 2.16 10.71 16.70
CA LEU A 222 3.54 10.89 16.24
C LEU A 222 4.14 9.62 15.66
N ALA A 223 3.85 8.45 16.23
CA ALA A 223 4.30 7.16 15.71
C ALA A 223 3.73 6.86 14.30
N PHE A 224 2.42 7.09 14.09
CA PHE A 224 1.81 7.03 12.76
C PHE A 224 2.40 8.09 11.82
N ALA A 225 2.46 9.34 12.28
CA ALA A 225 2.90 10.50 11.50
C ALA A 225 4.35 10.35 11.03
N VAL A 226 5.27 9.84 11.86
CA VAL A 226 6.67 9.60 11.44
C VAL A 226 6.74 8.54 10.35
N ALA A 227 6.02 7.42 10.51
CA ALA A 227 5.99 6.37 9.49
C ALA A 227 5.49 6.88 8.14
N PHE A 228 4.43 7.69 8.17
CA PHE A 228 3.88 8.30 6.97
C PHE A 228 4.75 9.43 6.42
N ALA A 229 5.36 10.25 7.27
CA ALA A 229 6.24 11.35 6.89
C ALA A 229 7.52 10.85 6.19
N ILE A 230 8.05 9.71 6.63
CA ILE A 230 9.13 9.01 5.93
C ILE A 230 8.65 8.61 4.52
N LYS A 231 7.43 8.07 4.38
CA LYS A 231 6.88 7.62 3.10
C LYS A 231 6.47 8.77 2.16
N VAL A 232 6.12 9.95 2.69
CA VAL A 232 5.77 11.21 1.99
C VAL A 232 7.01 12.10 1.66
N PRO A 233 8.22 11.61 1.96
CA PRO A 233 9.43 12.41 2.19
C PRO A 233 9.23 13.84 2.73
N MET A 234 8.65 13.98 3.92
CA MET A 234 8.60 15.28 4.61
C MET A 234 9.98 15.64 5.17
N PHE A 235 10.30 16.94 5.33
CA PHE A 235 11.47 17.35 6.12
C PHE A 235 11.30 16.93 7.58
N PRO A 236 12.30 16.33 8.25
CA PRO A 236 13.67 16.00 7.79
C PRO A 236 13.85 14.56 7.25
N PHE A 237 12.77 13.80 7.06
CA PHE A 237 12.76 12.37 6.73
C PHE A 237 12.87 12.01 5.22
N HIS A 238 13.35 12.91 4.39
CA HIS A 238 13.29 12.79 2.92
C HIS A 238 14.57 12.28 2.24
N THR A 239 15.67 12.11 2.98
CA THR A 239 17.00 11.90 2.38
C THR A 239 17.14 10.55 1.66
N TRP A 240 16.28 9.58 1.91
CA TRP A 240 16.26 8.32 1.18
C TRP A 240 15.72 8.48 -0.25
N LEU A 241 14.85 9.47 -0.49
CA LEU A 241 14.09 9.63 -1.72
C LEU A 241 14.99 9.92 -2.94
N PRO A 242 15.94 10.88 -2.89
CA PRO A 242 16.80 11.17 -4.04
C PRO A 242 17.65 9.97 -4.45
N ASP A 243 18.25 9.28 -3.48
CA ASP A 243 19.07 8.08 -3.74
C ASP A 243 18.23 6.97 -4.37
N ALA A 244 17.02 6.73 -3.86
CA ALA A 244 16.12 5.71 -4.40
C ALA A 244 15.67 6.03 -5.83
N HIS A 245 15.31 7.28 -6.15
CA HIS A 245 14.88 7.65 -7.50
C HIS A 245 15.98 7.65 -8.54
N VAL A 246 17.18 8.12 -8.17
CA VAL A 246 18.33 8.17 -9.09
C VAL A 246 18.78 6.77 -9.45
N GLU A 247 18.76 5.84 -8.49
CA GLU A 247 19.28 4.50 -8.70
C GLU A 247 18.20 3.50 -9.15
N ALA A 248 16.91 3.75 -8.96
CA ALA A 248 15.86 2.83 -9.42
C ALA A 248 15.79 2.73 -10.95
N PRO A 249 15.51 1.55 -11.52
CA PRO A 249 15.21 1.44 -12.95
C PRO A 249 13.96 2.26 -13.29
N THR A 250 13.84 2.66 -14.55
CA THR A 250 12.83 3.60 -15.06
C THR A 250 11.43 3.23 -14.59
N GLY A 251 11.04 1.96 -14.78
CA GLY A 251 9.73 1.46 -14.40
C GLY A 251 9.48 1.52 -12.89
N ALA A 252 10.47 1.17 -12.07
CA ALA A 252 10.35 1.24 -10.61
C ALA A 252 10.30 2.70 -10.12
N SER A 253 11.04 3.61 -10.75
CA SER A 253 11.03 5.05 -10.43
C SER A 253 9.66 5.69 -10.72
N VAL A 254 9.00 5.29 -11.82
CA VAL A 254 7.61 5.69 -12.13
C VAL A 254 6.65 5.25 -11.04
N ILE A 255 6.73 4.00 -10.57
CA ILE A 255 5.89 3.50 -9.48
C ILE A 255 6.20 4.20 -8.15
N LEU A 256 7.48 4.40 -7.85
CA LEU A 256 7.93 5.10 -6.65
C LEU A 256 7.32 6.50 -6.57
N ALA A 257 7.44 7.29 -7.65
CA ALA A 257 6.91 8.66 -7.70
C ALA A 257 5.39 8.69 -7.85
N GLY A 258 4.85 7.84 -8.72
CA GLY A 258 3.44 7.84 -9.12
C GLY A 258 2.50 7.32 -8.04
N VAL A 259 2.92 6.31 -7.28
CA VAL A 259 2.04 5.58 -6.35
C VAL A 259 2.57 5.58 -4.92
N LEU A 260 3.82 5.16 -4.67
CA LEU A 260 4.30 4.95 -3.30
C LEU A 260 4.27 6.23 -2.45
N LEU A 261 4.61 7.37 -3.05
CA LEU A 261 4.51 8.67 -2.37
C LEU A 261 3.06 9.03 -2.01
N LYS A 262 2.10 8.71 -2.89
CA LYS A 262 0.67 8.98 -2.67
C LYS A 262 0.13 8.11 -1.55
N LEU A 263 0.65 6.89 -1.40
CA LEU A 263 0.26 5.99 -0.32
C LEU A 263 0.61 6.57 1.06
N GLY A 264 1.73 7.26 1.21
CA GLY A 264 2.07 7.97 2.45
C GLY A 264 1.04 9.03 2.81
N THR A 265 0.66 9.89 1.85
CA THR A 265 -0.35 10.93 2.07
C THR A 265 -1.73 10.33 2.31
N PHE A 266 -2.09 9.30 1.54
CA PHE A 266 -3.32 8.52 1.74
C PHE A 266 -3.41 8.00 3.18
N ALA A 267 -2.34 7.39 3.68
CA ALA A 267 -2.32 6.82 5.02
C ALA A 267 -2.34 7.90 6.12
N PHE A 268 -1.69 9.04 5.89
CA PHE A 268 -1.80 10.23 6.73
C PHE A 268 -3.27 10.65 6.87
N LEU A 269 -3.94 10.87 5.73
CA LEU A 269 -5.32 11.30 5.70
C LEU A 269 -6.24 10.25 6.33
N ARG A 270 -6.09 8.97 5.97
CA ARG A 270 -6.96 7.86 6.38
C ARG A 270 -6.83 7.47 7.84
N TYR A 271 -5.61 7.37 8.34
CA TYR A 271 -5.34 6.75 9.63
C TYR A 271 -4.89 7.78 10.66
N ALA A 272 -3.88 8.60 10.39
CA ALA A 272 -3.37 9.53 11.40
C ALA A 272 -4.41 10.61 11.74
N LEU A 273 -5.03 11.25 10.75
CA LEU A 273 -6.01 12.32 10.99
C LEU A 273 -7.34 11.79 11.56
N TRP A 274 -7.85 10.67 11.06
CA TRP A 274 -9.14 10.13 11.52
C TRP A 274 -9.07 9.43 12.86
N LEU A 275 -7.96 8.74 13.19
CA LEU A 275 -7.83 8.08 14.50
C LEU A 275 -7.58 9.12 15.61
N PHE A 276 -6.84 10.19 15.33
CA PHE A 276 -6.42 11.18 16.35
C PHE A 276 -6.76 12.62 15.92
N PRO A 277 -8.03 12.97 15.67
CA PRO A 277 -8.39 14.26 15.06
C PRO A 277 -8.01 15.48 15.90
N LYS A 278 -8.12 15.40 17.24
CA LYS A 278 -7.74 16.51 18.13
C LYS A 278 -6.24 16.77 18.10
N THR A 279 -5.45 15.70 18.17
CA THR A 279 -3.99 15.78 18.07
C THR A 279 -3.56 16.28 16.69
N ALA A 280 -4.18 15.75 15.63
CA ALA A 280 -3.93 16.20 14.27
C ALA A 280 -4.11 17.72 14.12
N VAL A 281 -5.22 18.27 14.62
CA VAL A 281 -5.47 19.72 14.62
C VAL A 281 -4.38 20.51 15.34
N ALA A 282 -3.92 20.01 16.50
CA ALA A 282 -2.84 20.66 17.26
C ALA A 282 -1.49 20.64 16.52
N PHE A 283 -1.25 19.64 15.68
CA PHE A 283 -0.01 19.46 14.92
C PHE A 283 -0.07 19.96 13.47
N LEU A 284 -1.21 20.49 12.98
CA LEU A 284 -1.35 21.05 11.62
C LEU A 284 -0.18 21.95 11.20
N PRO A 285 0.28 22.93 12.01
CA PRO A 285 1.38 23.80 11.62
C PRO A 285 2.70 23.06 11.37
N ALA A 286 2.92 21.93 12.05
CA ALA A 286 4.13 21.13 11.94
C ALA A 286 4.10 20.15 10.76
N ILE A 287 2.91 19.66 10.38
CA ILE A 287 2.73 18.69 9.29
C ILE A 287 2.37 19.33 7.94
N GLY A 288 2.15 20.66 7.90
CA GLY A 288 1.96 21.41 6.66
C GLY A 288 0.64 21.10 5.94
N LEU A 289 -0.38 20.69 6.69
CA LEU A 289 -1.76 20.48 6.24
C LEU A 289 -2.66 21.63 6.69
#